data_AF-A0A4V2QCJ7-F1
#
_entry.id   AF-A0A4V2QCJ7-F1
#
_cell.length_a   1.000
_cell.length_b   1.000
_cell.length_c   1.000
_cell.angle_alpha   90.00
_cell.angle_beta   90.00
_cell.angle_gamma   90.00
#
_symmetry.space_group_name_H-M   'P 1'
#
loop_
_entity.id
_entity.type
_entity.pdbx_description
1 polymer ?
#
loop_
_entity_poly.entity_id
_entity_poly.type
_entity_poly.pdbx_seq_one_letter_code
_entity_poly.pdbx_strand_id
1 'polypeptide(L)'
;MPFIDRLRSVQNKTDKSITQTDLIFKEMLLRSGQDSTPPSVQYEHLYDILNARNSITDEIASAGLKEDVSLIGSLTEKICEIGIKAVCDETRYSQLPKNWKWLGDFAVTGLPFNLYISVKSYYAKERLIVSGTGQMAAPVVGFGLFKDIAEWNPSRVSQYKHRGFVAIYIPHDIYDALSSKTGKGHPVTNVKNIYDKPFLRDIANFSKDLKKVVKTDNILLKIENL
;
A
#
# COMPACT_ATOMS: atom_id res chain seq x y z
N MET A 1 -6.94 -21.98 21.03
CA MET A 1 -6.29 -20.72 20.59
C MET A 1 -7.42 -19.79 20.19
N PRO A 2 -7.80 -18.80 21.02
CA PRO A 2 -9.04 -18.03 20.81
C PRO A 2 -9.18 -17.45 19.40
N PHE A 3 -8.07 -17.00 18.80
CA PHE A 3 -8.02 -16.50 17.43
C PHE A 3 -8.31 -17.59 16.38
N ILE A 4 -7.58 -18.72 16.38
CA ILE A 4 -7.74 -19.80 15.39
C ILE A 4 -9.14 -20.41 15.44
N ASP A 5 -9.69 -20.60 16.62
CA ASP A 5 -11.03 -21.17 16.79
C ASP A 5 -12.10 -20.21 16.23
N ARG A 6 -11.92 -18.90 16.42
CA ARG A 6 -12.77 -17.88 15.80
C ARG A 6 -12.58 -17.79 14.29
N LEU A 7 -11.35 -17.84 13.79
CA LEU A 7 -11.06 -17.83 12.36
C LEU A 7 -11.73 -19.01 11.65
N ARG A 8 -11.65 -20.21 12.24
CA ARG A 8 -12.35 -21.40 11.73
C ARG A 8 -13.86 -21.17 11.65
N SER A 9 -14.43 -20.52 12.66
CA SER A 9 -15.86 -20.18 12.69
C SER A 9 -16.25 -19.17 11.59
N VAL A 10 -15.40 -18.17 11.33
CA VAL A 10 -15.60 -17.21 10.23
C VAL A 10 -15.50 -17.90 8.87
N GLN A 11 -14.49 -18.75 8.66
CA GLN A 11 -14.30 -19.50 7.41
C GLN A 11 -15.46 -20.47 7.13
N ASN A 12 -15.97 -21.12 8.19
CA ASN A 12 -17.14 -22.01 8.12
C ASN A 12 -18.48 -21.25 8.08
N LYS A 13 -18.45 -19.91 8.09
CA LYS A 13 -19.63 -19.03 8.07
C LYS A 13 -20.57 -19.23 9.27
N THR A 14 -20.07 -19.78 10.37
CA THR A 14 -20.81 -19.90 11.64
C THR A 14 -20.71 -18.61 12.46
N ASP A 15 -19.61 -17.86 12.32
CA ASP A 15 -19.51 -16.45 12.75
C ASP A 15 -19.60 -15.55 11.51
N LYS A 16 -20.64 -14.69 11.46
CA LYS A 16 -20.85 -13.68 10.39
C LYS A 16 -20.71 -12.25 10.91
N SER A 17 -20.32 -12.07 12.17
CA SER A 17 -20.20 -10.75 12.81
C SER A 17 -19.00 -9.96 12.31
N ILE A 18 -18.02 -10.64 11.72
CA ILE A 18 -16.76 -10.05 11.27
C ILE A 18 -16.30 -10.73 9.98
N THR A 19 -15.67 -9.97 9.09
CA THR A 19 -15.03 -10.54 7.91
C THR A 19 -13.71 -11.20 8.29
N GLN A 20 -13.25 -12.16 7.50
CA GLN A 20 -11.93 -12.78 7.70
C GLN A 20 -10.80 -11.72 7.66
N THR A 21 -10.90 -10.76 6.74
CA THR A 21 -9.96 -9.63 6.64
C THR A 21 -9.92 -8.81 7.93
N ASP A 22 -11.07 -8.39 8.44
CA ASP A 22 -11.11 -7.54 9.64
C ASP A 22 -10.69 -8.31 10.89
N LEU A 23 -10.99 -9.61 10.98
CA LEU A 23 -10.52 -10.46 12.08
C LEU A 23 -8.99 -10.53 12.10
N ILE A 24 -8.37 -10.86 10.97
CA ILE A 24 -6.91 -10.99 10.88
C ILE A 24 -6.24 -9.63 11.07
N PHE A 25 -6.80 -8.56 10.50
CA PHE A 25 -6.24 -7.22 10.65
C PHE A 25 -6.30 -6.73 12.11
N LYS A 26 -7.41 -6.98 12.82
CA LYS A 26 -7.48 -6.69 14.27
C LYS A 26 -6.47 -7.49 15.06
N GLU A 27 -6.28 -8.77 14.74
CA GLU A 27 -5.27 -9.61 15.38
C GLU A 27 -3.84 -9.09 15.12
N MET A 28 -3.56 -8.61 13.90
CA MET A 28 -2.27 -7.98 13.57
C MET A 28 -1.99 -6.76 14.44
N LEU A 29 -2.98 -5.87 14.61
CA LEU A 29 -2.85 -4.69 15.46
C LEU A 29 -2.69 -5.07 16.93
N LEU A 30 -3.44 -6.06 17.42
CA LEU A 30 -3.34 -6.53 18.80
C LEU A 30 -1.95 -7.10 19.11
N ARG A 31 -1.44 -8.00 18.26
CA ARG A 31 -0.14 -8.66 18.48
C ARG A 31 1.06 -7.74 18.28
N SER A 32 0.91 -6.67 17.51
CA SER A 32 1.92 -5.62 17.37
C SER A 32 1.84 -4.54 18.46
N GLY A 33 0.84 -4.60 19.35
CA GLY A 33 0.60 -3.59 20.39
C GLY A 33 0.07 -2.26 19.86
N GLN A 34 -0.51 -2.25 18.66
CA GLN A 34 -0.94 -1.03 17.95
C GLN A 34 -2.47 -0.86 17.88
N ASP A 35 -3.25 -1.76 18.45
CA ASP A 35 -4.72 -1.78 18.41
C ASP A 35 -5.39 -0.52 19.00
N SER A 36 -4.78 0.04 20.03
CA SER A 36 -5.29 1.22 20.75
C SER A 36 -4.62 2.54 20.33
N THR A 37 -3.75 2.50 19.32
CA THR A 37 -2.97 3.67 18.87
C THR A 37 -3.60 4.33 17.64
N PRO A 38 -3.42 5.65 17.44
CA PRO A 38 -3.93 6.32 16.24
C PRO A 38 -3.16 5.88 14.98
N PRO A 39 -3.76 6.00 13.77
CA PRO A 39 -3.14 5.57 12.52
C PRO A 39 -1.72 6.10 12.25
N SER A 40 -1.40 7.30 12.73
CA SER A 40 -0.05 7.86 12.62
C SER A 40 1.00 7.02 13.34
N VAL A 41 0.70 6.58 14.56
CA VAL A 41 1.58 5.72 15.37
C VAL A 41 1.59 4.30 14.80
N GLN A 42 0.43 3.77 14.42
CA GLN A 42 0.34 2.47 13.74
C GLN A 42 1.26 2.41 12.51
N TYR A 43 1.31 3.48 11.70
CA TYR A 43 2.15 3.51 10.50
C TYR A 43 3.64 3.67 10.80
N GLU A 44 4.01 4.38 11.88
CA GLU A 44 5.40 4.43 12.35
C GLU A 44 5.90 3.04 12.78
N HIS A 45 4.99 2.20 13.30
CA HIS A 45 5.21 0.81 13.66
C HIS A 45 4.79 -0.21 12.58
N LEU A 46 4.81 0.20 11.29
CA LEU A 46 4.39 -0.65 10.17
C LEU A 46 5.07 -2.04 10.19
N TYR A 47 6.38 -2.10 10.44
CA TYR A 47 7.10 -3.38 10.43
C TYR A 47 6.75 -4.28 11.61
N ASP A 48 6.35 -3.73 12.76
CA ASP A 48 5.83 -4.53 13.88
C ASP A 48 4.49 -5.19 13.50
N ILE A 49 3.62 -4.44 12.81
CA ILE A 49 2.36 -4.96 12.25
C ILE A 49 2.62 -6.05 11.20
N LEU A 50 3.62 -5.87 10.32
CA LEU A 50 3.99 -6.87 9.32
C LEU A 50 4.63 -8.13 9.94
N ASN A 51 5.42 -7.97 11.00
CA ASN A 51 5.97 -9.09 11.76
C ASN A 51 4.87 -9.89 12.46
N ALA A 52 3.89 -9.22 13.07
CA ALA A 52 2.70 -9.87 13.61
C ALA A 52 1.93 -10.64 12.54
N ARG A 53 1.80 -10.06 11.33
CA ARG A 53 1.17 -10.73 10.19
C ARG A 53 1.91 -12.02 9.79
N ASN A 54 3.23 -12.03 9.77
CA ASN A 54 4.02 -13.24 9.48
C ASN A 54 3.74 -14.33 10.51
N SER A 55 3.80 -14.00 11.81
CA SER A 55 3.49 -14.94 12.88
C SER A 55 2.06 -15.51 12.79
N ILE A 56 1.07 -14.67 12.48
CA ILE A 56 -0.32 -15.11 12.27
C ILE A 56 -0.41 -16.06 11.07
N THR A 57 0.29 -15.77 9.97
CA THR A 57 0.32 -16.63 8.78
C THR A 57 0.85 -18.02 9.13
N ASP A 58 1.93 -18.10 9.90
CA ASP A 58 2.53 -19.35 10.33
C ASP A 58 1.60 -20.15 11.26
N GLU A 59 0.88 -19.48 12.16
CA GLU A 59 -0.11 -20.12 13.05
C GLU A 59 -1.31 -20.68 12.26
N ILE A 60 -1.83 -19.92 11.30
CA ILE A 60 -2.91 -20.36 10.40
C ILE A 60 -2.48 -21.60 9.62
N ALA A 61 -1.27 -21.57 9.05
CA ALA A 61 -0.71 -22.71 8.31
C ALA A 61 -0.52 -23.93 9.22
N SER A 62 0.01 -23.74 10.43
CA SER A 62 0.21 -24.80 11.43
C SER A 62 -1.11 -25.42 11.91
N ALA A 63 -2.19 -24.63 11.90
CA ALA A 63 -3.55 -25.11 12.20
C ALA A 63 -4.23 -25.83 11.01
N GLY A 64 -3.54 -25.98 9.87
CA GLY A 64 -4.07 -26.60 8.66
C GLY A 64 -5.08 -25.74 7.90
N LEU A 65 -5.20 -24.47 8.24
CA LEU A 65 -6.07 -23.51 7.57
C LEU A 65 -5.34 -22.85 6.40
N LYS A 66 -6.11 -22.30 5.44
CA LYS A 66 -5.58 -21.62 4.26
C LYS A 66 -6.07 -20.19 4.17
N GLU A 67 -5.26 -19.37 3.53
CA GLU A 67 -5.56 -17.98 3.22
C GLU A 67 -5.71 -17.79 1.73
N ASP A 68 -6.84 -17.23 1.32
CA ASP A 68 -7.10 -16.93 -0.08
C ASP A 68 -6.25 -15.76 -0.57
N VAL A 69 -5.89 -15.76 -1.85
CA VAL A 69 -5.09 -14.70 -2.46
C VAL A 69 -5.81 -13.34 -2.40
N SER A 70 -7.13 -13.33 -2.41
CA SER A 70 -7.97 -12.13 -2.26
C SER A 70 -7.82 -11.49 -0.87
N LEU A 71 -7.70 -12.30 0.18
CA LEU A 71 -7.52 -11.84 1.56
C LEU A 71 -6.25 -11.02 1.70
N ILE A 72 -5.15 -11.49 1.09
CA ILE A 72 -3.85 -10.80 1.11
C ILE A 72 -3.99 -9.40 0.48
N GLY A 73 -4.73 -9.30 -0.64
CA GLY A 73 -5.03 -8.02 -1.27
C GLY A 73 -5.75 -7.06 -0.32
N SER A 74 -6.83 -7.53 0.30
CA SER A 74 -7.61 -6.73 1.25
C SER A 74 -6.82 -6.34 2.51
N LEU A 75 -5.95 -7.21 3.03
CA LEU A 75 -5.05 -6.86 4.14
C LEU A 75 -4.04 -5.78 3.73
N THR A 76 -3.52 -5.85 2.50
CA THR A 76 -2.60 -4.82 1.98
C THR A 76 -3.31 -3.48 1.80
N GLU A 77 -4.58 -3.49 1.37
CA GLU A 77 -5.43 -2.29 1.31
C GLU A 77 -5.62 -1.67 2.70
N LYS A 78 -5.87 -2.48 3.74
CA LYS A 78 -5.98 -2.00 5.13
C LYS A 78 -4.67 -1.36 5.62
N ILE A 79 -3.52 -1.96 5.31
CA ILE A 79 -2.21 -1.40 5.66
C ILE A 79 -1.96 -0.07 4.92
N CYS A 80 -2.30 -0.01 3.63
CA CYS A 80 -2.23 1.23 2.86
C CYS A 80 -3.13 2.31 3.48
N GLU A 81 -4.35 1.94 3.89
CA GLU A 81 -5.32 2.84 4.50
C GLU A 81 -4.80 3.43 5.81
N ILE A 82 -4.09 2.66 6.66
CA ILE A 82 -3.40 3.22 7.84
C ILE A 82 -2.48 4.38 7.42
N GLY A 83 -1.67 4.17 6.36
CA GLY A 83 -0.73 5.18 5.87
C GLY A 83 -1.41 6.45 5.33
N ILE A 84 -2.60 6.31 4.75
CA ILE A 84 -3.44 7.44 4.34
C ILE A 84 -4.01 8.15 5.57
N LYS A 85 -4.65 7.41 6.48
CA LYS A 85 -5.24 7.95 7.73
C LYS A 85 -4.23 8.57 8.68
N ALA A 86 -2.96 8.21 8.57
CA ALA A 86 -1.87 8.84 9.32
C ALA A 86 -1.72 10.34 9.00
N VAL A 87 -2.21 10.80 7.84
CA VAL A 87 -1.99 12.17 7.34
C VAL A 87 -3.22 12.84 6.72
N CYS A 88 -4.24 12.07 6.34
CA CYS A 88 -5.51 12.55 5.79
C CYS A 88 -6.63 12.33 6.80
N ASP A 89 -7.49 13.34 6.95
CA ASP A 89 -8.82 13.11 7.50
C ASP A 89 -9.70 12.32 6.50
N GLU A 90 -10.83 11.80 6.97
CA GLU A 90 -11.74 10.97 6.17
C GLU A 90 -12.41 11.73 5.01
N THR A 91 -12.36 13.07 4.99
CA THR A 91 -12.90 13.90 3.90
C THR A 91 -11.91 14.07 2.74
N ARG A 92 -10.64 13.74 2.97
CA ARG A 92 -9.53 13.97 2.03
C ARG A 92 -9.12 12.72 1.25
N TYR A 93 -9.77 11.59 1.46
CA TYR A 93 -9.56 10.40 0.64
C TYR A 93 -10.84 9.57 0.51
N SER A 94 -10.85 8.65 -0.44
CA SER A 94 -11.96 7.72 -0.64
C SER A 94 -11.46 6.39 -1.20
N GLN A 95 -12.06 5.29 -0.78
CA GLN A 95 -11.87 4.00 -1.46
C GLN A 95 -12.64 4.03 -2.78
N LEU A 96 -11.98 3.64 -3.88
CA LEU A 96 -12.58 3.67 -5.20
C LEU A 96 -13.57 2.51 -5.38
N PRO A 97 -14.69 2.74 -6.10
CA PRO A 97 -15.62 1.69 -6.47
C PRO A 97 -14.95 0.56 -7.27
N LYS A 98 -15.46 -0.67 -7.15
CA LYS A 98 -14.89 -1.86 -7.84
C LYS A 98 -14.86 -1.75 -9.38
N ASN A 99 -15.72 -0.93 -9.99
CA ASN A 99 -15.72 -0.67 -11.43
C ASN A 99 -14.59 0.29 -11.86
N TRP A 100 -13.89 0.92 -10.92
CA TRP A 100 -12.78 1.85 -11.15
C TRP A 100 -11.41 1.21 -10.87
N LYS A 101 -11.34 -0.13 -10.80
CA LYS A 101 -10.09 -0.90 -10.59
C LYS A 101 -8.95 -0.56 -11.55
N TRP A 102 -9.27 -0.06 -12.74
CA TRP A 102 -8.27 0.36 -13.73
C TRP A 102 -7.53 1.64 -13.30
N LEU A 103 -8.13 2.46 -12.45
CA LEU A 103 -7.59 3.72 -11.94
C LEU A 103 -6.80 3.53 -10.64
N GLY A 104 -7.31 2.73 -9.70
CA GLY A 104 -6.68 2.47 -8.41
C GLY A 104 -7.66 1.90 -7.39
N ASP A 105 -7.21 1.84 -6.15
CA ASP A 105 -7.97 1.35 -4.99
C ASP A 105 -8.36 2.49 -4.05
N PHE A 106 -7.55 3.55 -3.98
CA PHE A 106 -7.86 4.77 -3.25
C PHE A 106 -7.63 6.02 -4.12
N ALA A 107 -8.38 7.08 -3.82
CA ALA A 107 -8.12 8.43 -4.29
C ALA A 107 -7.89 9.34 -3.09
N VAL A 108 -6.86 10.17 -3.14
CA VAL A 108 -6.57 11.22 -2.17
C VAL A 108 -6.77 12.57 -2.85
N THR A 109 -7.57 13.42 -2.23
CA THR A 109 -7.88 14.75 -2.72
C THR A 109 -6.64 15.63 -2.63
N GLY A 110 -6.19 16.12 -3.79
CA GLY A 110 -4.99 16.93 -3.93
C GLY A 110 -5.21 18.11 -4.88
N LEU A 111 -4.38 19.15 -4.75
CA LEU A 111 -4.34 20.28 -5.67
C LEU A 111 -3.00 20.30 -6.41
N PRO A 112 -2.96 20.54 -7.73
CA PRO A 112 -4.12 20.73 -8.63
C PRO A 112 -4.80 19.43 -9.07
N PHE A 113 -4.21 18.27 -8.80
CA PHE A 113 -4.74 16.95 -9.18
C PHE A 113 -4.89 16.03 -7.97
N ASN A 114 -5.92 15.18 -8.01
CA ASN A 114 -6.05 14.08 -7.07
C ASN A 114 -4.95 13.05 -7.30
N LEU A 115 -4.50 12.43 -6.21
CA LEU A 115 -3.55 11.32 -6.24
C LEU A 115 -4.32 10.00 -6.17
N TYR A 116 -4.04 9.08 -7.09
CA TYR A 116 -4.58 7.73 -7.07
C TYR A 116 -3.55 6.75 -6.52
N ILE A 117 -4.01 5.78 -5.73
CA ILE A 117 -3.15 4.76 -5.13
C ILE A 117 -3.62 3.41 -5.64
N SER A 118 -2.72 2.70 -6.30
CA SER A 118 -2.95 1.34 -6.76
C SER A 118 -2.24 0.37 -5.84
N VAL A 119 -3.01 -0.34 -5.02
CA VAL A 119 -2.54 -1.32 -4.07
C VAL A 119 -2.32 -2.66 -4.77
N LYS A 120 -1.23 -3.33 -4.43
CA LYS A 120 -0.85 -4.65 -4.94
C LYS A 120 -0.44 -5.50 -3.75
N SER A 121 -0.80 -6.78 -3.79
CA SER A 121 -0.45 -7.71 -2.72
C SER A 121 1.06 -8.04 -2.71
N TYR A 122 1.45 -9.21 -3.21
CA TYR A 122 2.84 -9.69 -3.13
C TYR A 122 3.59 -9.70 -4.47
N TYR A 123 2.89 -9.52 -5.59
CA TYR A 123 3.49 -9.65 -6.93
C TYR A 123 3.19 -8.40 -7.77
N ALA A 124 4.26 -7.84 -8.35
CA ALA A 124 4.27 -6.67 -9.21
C ALA A 124 3.81 -6.99 -10.65
N LYS A 125 4.44 -8.01 -11.27
CA LYS A 125 4.32 -8.48 -12.68
C LYS A 125 3.44 -7.63 -13.63
N GLU A 126 2.48 -8.25 -14.33
CA GLU A 126 1.57 -7.57 -15.27
C GLU A 126 0.59 -6.64 -14.55
N ARG A 127 0.41 -6.84 -13.24
CA ARG A 127 -0.61 -6.16 -12.44
C ARG A 127 -0.35 -4.68 -12.29
N LEU A 128 0.91 -4.25 -12.21
CA LEU A 128 1.27 -2.84 -12.26
C LEU A 128 1.24 -2.27 -13.68
N ILE A 129 1.51 -3.08 -14.70
CA ILE A 129 1.48 -2.62 -16.10
C ILE A 129 0.05 -2.17 -16.47
N VAL A 130 -0.97 -2.89 -16.01
CA VAL A 130 -2.38 -2.61 -16.36
C VAL A 130 -3.08 -1.58 -15.47
N SER A 131 -2.46 -1.15 -14.37
CA SER A 131 -3.10 -0.30 -13.35
C SER A 131 -2.61 1.16 -13.34
N GLY A 132 -1.85 1.56 -14.35
CA GLY A 132 -1.46 2.94 -14.54
C GLY A 132 -2.42 3.63 -15.52
N THR A 133 -2.76 4.89 -15.24
CA THR A 133 -3.69 5.70 -16.06
C THR A 133 -3.12 6.04 -17.43
N GLY A 134 -1.78 5.99 -17.59
CA GLY A 134 -1.09 6.53 -18.76
C GLY A 134 -1.26 8.05 -18.92
N GLN A 135 -1.86 8.74 -17.93
CA GLN A 135 -2.20 10.16 -18.00
C GLN A 135 -1.56 10.92 -16.84
N MET A 136 -0.83 11.99 -17.16
CA MET A 136 -0.15 12.81 -16.16
C MET A 136 -1.09 13.63 -15.28
N ALA A 137 -2.30 13.91 -15.76
CA ALA A 137 -3.36 14.61 -15.01
C ALA A 137 -4.04 13.74 -13.93
N ALA A 138 -3.72 12.45 -13.89
CA ALA A 138 -4.20 11.50 -12.88
C ALA A 138 -2.99 10.74 -12.30
N PRO A 139 -2.14 11.40 -11.47
CA PRO A 139 -0.93 10.79 -10.95
C PRO A 139 -1.26 9.55 -10.11
N VAL A 140 -0.58 8.45 -10.39
CA VAL A 140 -0.78 7.17 -9.68
C VAL A 140 0.47 6.81 -8.90
N VAL A 141 0.31 6.32 -7.67
CA VAL A 141 1.37 5.64 -6.93
C VAL A 141 1.05 4.16 -6.76
N GLY A 142 2.07 3.31 -6.84
CA GLY A 142 1.96 1.89 -6.50
C GLY A 142 2.25 1.68 -5.02
N PHE A 143 1.46 0.86 -4.34
CA PHE A 143 1.72 0.46 -2.96
C PHE A 143 1.65 -1.05 -2.87
N GLY A 144 2.65 -1.73 -2.34
CA GLY A 144 2.56 -3.17 -2.15
C GLY A 144 3.63 -3.75 -1.26
N LEU A 145 3.34 -4.94 -0.72
CA LEU A 145 4.22 -5.68 0.20
C LEU A 145 5.16 -6.65 -0.55
N PHE A 146 5.41 -6.39 -1.83
CA PHE A 146 6.13 -7.25 -2.78
C PHE A 146 7.22 -8.13 -2.16
N LYS A 147 7.33 -9.38 -2.59
CA LYS A 147 8.28 -10.35 -1.98
C LYS A 147 9.37 -10.88 -2.91
N ASP A 148 9.19 -10.74 -4.22
CA ASP A 148 10.11 -11.32 -5.21
C ASP A 148 11.01 -10.23 -5.83
N ILE A 149 12.28 -10.21 -5.42
CA ILE A 149 13.30 -9.29 -5.92
C ILE A 149 13.53 -9.48 -7.43
N ALA A 150 13.34 -10.69 -7.98
CA ALA A 150 13.55 -10.97 -9.39
C ALA A 150 12.51 -10.29 -10.30
N GLU A 151 11.39 -9.82 -9.75
CA GLU A 151 10.40 -9.06 -10.50
C GLU A 151 10.89 -7.67 -10.89
N TRP A 152 11.94 -7.16 -10.26
CA TRP A 152 12.41 -5.79 -10.40
C TRP A 152 13.70 -5.72 -11.22
N ASN A 153 13.63 -4.97 -12.33
CA ASN A 153 14.78 -4.63 -13.15
C ASN A 153 14.57 -3.24 -13.78
N PRO A 154 15.64 -2.54 -14.21
CA PRO A 154 15.52 -1.15 -14.66
C PRO A 154 14.58 -0.96 -15.85
N SER A 155 14.54 -1.92 -16.79
CA SER A 155 13.64 -1.86 -17.95
C SER A 155 12.18 -1.90 -17.52
N ARG A 156 11.81 -2.85 -16.65
CA ARG A 156 10.44 -2.98 -16.16
C ARG A 156 10.00 -1.80 -15.29
N VAL A 157 10.90 -1.30 -14.43
CA VAL A 157 10.64 -0.10 -13.63
C VAL A 157 10.43 1.12 -14.53
N SER A 158 11.19 1.24 -15.62
CA SER A 158 10.97 2.26 -16.64
C SER A 158 9.62 2.10 -17.34
N GLN A 159 9.15 0.87 -17.61
CA GLN A 159 7.81 0.65 -18.17
C GLN A 159 6.70 1.13 -17.24
N TYR A 160 6.82 0.90 -15.92
CA TYR A 160 5.85 1.41 -14.95
C TYR A 160 5.76 2.94 -14.95
N LYS A 161 6.91 3.63 -15.10
CA LYS A 161 6.94 5.09 -15.29
C LYS A 161 6.15 5.52 -16.53
N HIS A 162 6.32 4.83 -17.67
CA HIS A 162 5.55 5.11 -18.88
C HIS A 162 4.04 4.86 -18.73
N ARG A 163 3.64 4.02 -17.78
CA ARG A 163 2.23 3.79 -17.43
C ARG A 163 1.61 4.88 -16.54
N GLY A 164 2.35 5.95 -16.22
CA GLY A 164 1.83 7.09 -15.44
C GLY A 164 1.99 6.95 -13.93
N PHE A 165 2.73 5.94 -13.46
CA PHE A 165 3.15 5.92 -12.07
C PHE A 165 4.14 7.07 -11.80
N VAL A 166 4.01 7.71 -10.64
CA VAL A 166 4.93 8.74 -10.17
C VAL A 166 5.83 8.26 -9.03
N ALA A 167 5.45 7.18 -8.35
CA ALA A 167 6.26 6.44 -7.39
C ALA A 167 5.70 5.03 -7.18
N ILE A 168 6.53 4.10 -6.70
CA ILE A 168 6.12 2.78 -6.24
C ILE A 168 6.77 2.53 -4.87
N TYR A 169 5.94 2.28 -3.88
CA TYR A 169 6.32 1.99 -2.50
C TYR A 169 6.43 0.48 -2.29
N ILE A 170 7.61 0.05 -1.84
CA ILE A 170 8.00 -1.35 -1.68
C ILE A 170 8.59 -1.60 -0.27
N PRO A 171 8.58 -2.83 0.25
CA PRO A 171 9.19 -3.15 1.55
C PRO A 171 10.68 -2.80 1.63
N HIS A 172 11.15 -2.46 2.83
CA HIS A 172 12.52 -2.00 3.11
C HIS A 172 13.58 -3.02 2.69
N ASP A 173 13.36 -4.30 3.02
CA ASP A 173 14.25 -5.41 2.64
C ASP A 173 14.42 -5.55 1.12
N ILE A 174 13.32 -5.40 0.37
CA ILE A 174 13.36 -5.40 -1.11
C ILE A 174 14.03 -4.13 -1.62
N TYR A 175 13.72 -2.97 -1.06
CA TYR A 175 14.33 -1.70 -1.45
C TYR A 175 15.86 -1.75 -1.30
N ASP A 176 16.35 -2.20 -0.16
CA ASP A 176 17.77 -2.33 0.14
C ASP A 176 18.46 -3.34 -0.78
N ALA A 177 17.83 -4.49 -1.02
CA ALA A 177 18.34 -5.49 -1.97
C ALA A 177 18.42 -4.96 -3.41
N LEU A 178 17.51 -4.07 -3.82
CA LEU A 178 17.53 -3.44 -5.14
C LEU A 178 18.52 -2.27 -5.24
N SER A 179 18.82 -1.63 -4.12
CA SER A 179 19.83 -0.56 -4.05
C SER A 179 21.25 -1.09 -4.24
N SER A 180 21.50 -2.33 -3.79
CA SER A 180 22.79 -3.01 -3.90
C SER A 180 22.98 -3.77 -5.23
N LYS A 181 21.90 -4.05 -5.96
CA LYS A 181 21.92 -4.84 -7.20
C LYS A 181 22.29 -3.98 -8.42
N THR A 182 23.55 -4.06 -8.84
CA THR A 182 24.04 -3.47 -10.09
C THR A 182 24.04 -4.51 -11.23
N GLY A 183 22.94 -4.63 -11.97
CA GLY A 183 22.87 -5.51 -13.14
C GLY A 183 23.08 -4.72 -14.44
N LYS A 184 24.26 -4.82 -15.08
CA LYS A 184 24.63 -4.23 -16.39
C LYS A 184 24.23 -2.75 -16.58
N GLY A 185 24.15 -2.00 -15.49
CA GLY A 185 23.60 -0.66 -15.41
C GLY A 185 23.39 -0.28 -13.94
N HIS A 186 23.11 1.01 -13.70
CA HIS A 186 22.89 1.58 -12.38
C HIS A 186 21.85 0.79 -11.55
N PRO A 187 21.92 0.85 -10.20
CA PRO A 187 20.93 0.28 -9.31
C PRO A 187 19.49 0.54 -9.76
N VAL A 188 18.58 -0.41 -9.56
CA VAL A 188 17.17 -0.27 -9.97
C VAL A 188 16.53 0.95 -9.30
N THR A 189 16.97 1.27 -8.08
CA THR A 189 16.57 2.45 -7.30
C THR A 189 17.02 3.78 -7.91
N ASN A 190 17.98 3.79 -8.84
CA ASN A 190 18.42 5.00 -9.54
C ASN A 190 17.43 5.47 -10.61
N VAL A 191 16.41 4.67 -10.96
CA VAL A 191 15.36 5.12 -11.85
C VAL A 191 14.60 6.27 -11.16
N LYS A 192 14.61 7.43 -11.81
CA LYS A 192 13.92 8.63 -11.33
C LYS A 192 12.56 8.80 -11.98
N ASN A 193 11.62 9.35 -11.24
CA ASN A 193 10.32 9.75 -11.75
C ASN A 193 10.42 11.03 -12.61
N ILE A 194 9.28 11.53 -13.07
CA ILE A 194 9.16 12.76 -13.88
C ILE A 194 9.62 14.04 -13.15
N TYR A 195 9.78 13.99 -11.84
CA TYR A 195 10.17 15.11 -10.97
C TYR A 195 11.62 14.97 -10.45
N ASP A 196 12.44 14.14 -11.09
CA ASP A 196 13.83 13.85 -10.69
C ASP A 196 13.96 13.28 -9.26
N LYS A 197 12.91 12.65 -8.73
CA LYS A 197 12.92 11.95 -7.43
C LYS A 197 13.01 10.43 -7.61
N PRO A 198 13.48 9.67 -6.60
CA PRO A 198 13.46 8.22 -6.64
C PRO A 198 12.07 7.68 -7.00
N PHE A 199 12.02 6.79 -7.99
CA PHE A 199 10.78 6.19 -8.45
C PHE A 199 10.34 5.04 -7.54
N LEU A 200 11.26 4.14 -7.21
CA LEU A 200 11.05 3.17 -6.12
C LEU A 200 11.34 3.86 -4.80
N ARG A 201 10.53 3.57 -3.78
CA ARG A 201 10.65 4.15 -2.43
C ARG A 201 10.33 3.11 -1.38
N ASP A 202 10.93 3.24 -0.21
CA ASP A 202 10.54 2.45 0.96
C ASP A 202 9.10 2.79 1.36
N ILE A 203 8.30 1.74 1.58
CA ILE A 203 6.91 1.83 1.98
C ILE A 203 6.73 2.56 3.30
N ALA A 204 7.68 2.51 4.23
CA ALA A 204 7.63 3.28 5.48
C ALA A 204 7.65 4.80 5.25
N ASN A 205 8.09 5.27 4.08
CA ASN A 205 8.08 6.68 3.72
C ASN A 205 6.76 7.14 3.07
N PHE A 206 5.83 6.24 2.79
CA PHE A 206 4.59 6.55 2.08
C PHE A 206 3.77 7.65 2.77
N SER A 207 3.49 7.53 4.07
CA SER A 207 2.71 8.54 4.80
C SER A 207 3.45 9.89 4.85
N LYS A 208 4.77 9.89 5.05
CA LYS A 208 5.61 11.09 5.05
C LYS A 208 5.59 11.82 3.72
N ASP A 209 5.64 11.08 2.61
CA ASP A 209 5.54 11.64 1.27
C ASP A 209 4.13 12.12 0.95
N LEU A 210 3.11 11.37 1.36
CA LEU A 210 1.71 11.76 1.19
C LEU A 210 1.40 13.06 1.95
N LYS A 211 1.95 13.24 3.16
CA LYS A 211 1.81 14.46 3.96
C LYS A 211 2.25 15.71 3.18
N LYS A 212 3.28 15.62 2.35
CA LYS A 212 3.78 16.75 1.54
C LYS A 212 2.81 17.15 0.42
N VAL A 213 1.96 16.23 -0.01
CA VAL A 213 0.95 16.44 -1.06
C VAL A 213 -0.37 16.94 -0.48
N VAL A 214 -0.75 16.42 0.69
CA VAL A 214 -2.04 16.69 1.31
C VAL A 214 -2.02 17.98 2.13
N LYS A 215 -0.87 18.30 2.74
CA LYS A 215 -0.68 19.45 3.62
C LYS A 215 -0.24 20.68 2.82
N THR A 216 -1.10 21.13 1.93
CA THR A 216 -1.08 22.50 1.40
C THR A 216 -2.05 23.30 2.24
N ASP A 217 -1.54 23.94 3.29
CA ASP A 217 -2.31 24.82 4.15
C ASP A 217 -3.13 25.82 3.30
N ASN A 218 -4.43 25.95 3.60
CA ASN A 218 -5.29 27.08 3.24
C ASN A 218 -5.06 27.73 1.86
N ILE A 219 -5.20 26.98 0.76
CA ILE A 219 -5.60 27.61 -0.51
C ILE A 219 -7.13 27.74 -0.47
N LEU A 220 -7.61 28.63 0.39
CA LEU A 220 -8.78 29.42 0.05
C LEU A 220 -8.36 30.21 -1.19
N LEU A 221 -8.69 29.70 -2.37
CA LEU A 221 -8.88 30.57 -3.53
C LEU A 221 -10.02 31.52 -3.14
N LYS A 222 -9.69 32.61 -2.46
CA LYS A 222 -10.57 33.75 -2.36
C LYS A 222 -10.73 34.26 -3.79
N ILE A 223 -11.90 33.97 -4.36
CA ILE A 223 -12.36 34.47 -5.67
C ILE A 223 -12.52 36.00 -5.64
N GLU A 224 -12.25 36.67 -4.52
CA GLU A 224 -12.37 38.12 -4.34
C GLU A 224 -11.26 38.95 -5.02
N ASN A 225 -10.26 38.32 -5.66
CA ASN A 225 -9.19 39.01 -6.41
C ASN A 225 -9.11 38.61 -7.89
N LEU A 226 -10.20 38.09 -8.47
CA LEU A 226 -10.39 38.04 -9.92
C LEU A 226 -11.22 39.24 -10.37
#